data_AF-A0A9E2B549-F1
#
_entry.id   AF-A0A9E2B549-F1
#
_cell.length_a   1.000
_cell.length_b   1.000
_cell.length_c   1.000
_cell.angle_alpha   90.00
_cell.angle_beta   90.00
_cell.angle_gamma   90.00
#
_symmetry.space_group_name_H-M   'P 1'
#
loop_
_entity.id
_entity.type
_entity.pdbx_description
1 polymer ?
#
loop_
_entity_poly.entity_id
_entity_poly.type
_entity_poly.pdbx_seq_one_letter_code
_entity_poly.pdbx_strand_id
1 'polypeptide(L)'
;MLLCLPLAAHAADESVQAASPEYSRTGADTCARCHDETSEFPVLEIFRTPHGRAADARTPFAGLQCEACHGPGGDHARNLRDGDVRPAIPYFGEQSPASAEDHNAVCLGCHQQAAGLLWPGSAHEESDTECSSCHQVHVRKDPVLQTATQTEVCVDCHLAMRADIQKPFTHPLRHGEMTCSSCHSPHGSSSEHLLQKADLNQTCFTCHADKRGPHLWE
;
A
#
# COMPACT_ATOMS: atom_id res chain seq x y z
N MET A 1 34.29 -30.46 -60.27
CA MET A 1 34.86 -30.45 -58.90
C MET A 1 33.94 -29.62 -58.03
N LEU A 2 33.03 -30.29 -57.30
CA LEU A 2 32.19 -29.66 -56.29
C LEU A 2 33.03 -29.45 -55.02
N LEU A 3 33.23 -28.21 -54.60
CA LEU A 3 33.78 -27.87 -53.29
C LEU A 3 32.61 -27.53 -52.36
N CYS A 4 32.26 -28.49 -51.50
CA CYS A 4 31.43 -28.28 -50.32
C CYS A 4 32.22 -27.43 -49.32
N LEU A 5 31.74 -26.22 -49.00
CA LEU A 5 32.15 -25.50 -47.79
C LEU A 5 31.22 -25.87 -46.64
N PRO A 6 31.75 -26.11 -45.41
CA PRO A 6 30.93 -26.53 -44.28
C PRO A 6 30.17 -25.34 -43.69
N LEU A 7 28.91 -25.59 -43.35
CA LEU A 7 28.04 -24.71 -42.59
C LEU A 7 28.59 -24.61 -41.16
N ALA A 8 29.07 -23.43 -40.76
CA ALA A 8 29.48 -23.19 -39.37
C ALA A 8 28.23 -23.17 -38.48
N ALA A 9 28.09 -24.20 -37.64
CA ALA A 9 27.12 -24.24 -36.56
C ALA A 9 27.43 -23.09 -35.59
N HIS A 10 26.50 -22.16 -35.45
CA HIS A 10 26.54 -21.20 -34.35
C HIS A 10 26.32 -21.98 -33.07
N ALA A 11 27.34 -22.02 -32.21
CA ALA A 11 27.21 -22.50 -30.85
C ALA A 11 26.12 -21.65 -30.17
N ALA A 12 25.08 -22.30 -29.67
CA ALA A 12 24.12 -21.69 -28.79
C ALA A 12 24.87 -21.24 -27.53
N ASP A 13 24.84 -19.95 -27.28
CA ASP A 13 25.26 -19.35 -26.03
C ASP A 13 24.39 -19.95 -24.91
N GLU A 14 24.99 -20.77 -24.05
CA GLU A 14 24.38 -21.26 -22.82
C GLU A 14 24.18 -20.06 -21.90
N SER A 15 23.09 -19.33 -22.13
CA SER A 15 22.60 -18.35 -21.17
C SER A 15 22.45 -19.04 -19.82
N VAL A 16 23.30 -18.63 -18.88
CA VAL A 16 23.15 -18.91 -17.46
C VAL A 16 21.75 -18.45 -17.08
N GLN A 17 20.84 -19.41 -16.93
CA GLN A 17 19.56 -19.18 -16.30
C GLN A 17 19.87 -18.76 -14.86
N ALA A 18 19.83 -17.45 -14.60
CA ALA A 18 19.84 -16.94 -13.24
C ALA A 18 18.72 -17.67 -12.49
N ALA A 19 19.08 -18.47 -11.49
CA ALA A 19 18.12 -19.18 -10.67
C ALA A 19 17.10 -18.16 -10.14
N SER A 20 15.81 -18.44 -10.31
CA SER A 20 14.76 -17.57 -9.78
C SER A 20 14.95 -17.42 -8.27
N PRO A 21 14.83 -16.21 -7.70
CA PRO A 21 15.11 -15.98 -6.29
C PRO A 21 14.24 -16.88 -5.41
N GLU A 22 14.88 -17.55 -4.45
CA GLU A 22 14.24 -18.56 -3.60
C GLU A 22 13.44 -17.93 -2.45
N TYR A 23 12.26 -18.48 -2.19
CA TYR A 23 11.46 -18.16 -1.01
C TYR A 23 11.95 -18.91 0.24
N SER A 24 11.65 -18.37 1.41
CA SER A 24 11.99 -18.93 2.72
C SER A 24 11.30 -20.27 2.95
N ARG A 25 12.09 -21.32 3.21
CA ARG A 25 11.57 -22.66 3.54
C ARG A 25 10.83 -22.74 4.88
N THR A 26 11.05 -21.77 5.76
CA THR A 26 10.43 -21.69 7.10
C THR A 26 9.59 -20.43 7.27
N GLY A 27 9.24 -19.75 6.17
CA GLY A 27 8.41 -18.54 6.19
C GLY A 27 8.99 -17.44 7.08
N ALA A 28 8.11 -16.80 7.85
CA ALA A 28 8.38 -15.66 8.72
C ALA A 28 9.37 -15.97 9.86
N ASP A 29 9.50 -17.24 10.29
CA ASP A 29 10.46 -17.64 11.32
C ASP A 29 11.91 -17.37 10.88
N THR A 30 12.17 -17.36 9.58
CA THR A 30 13.47 -16.97 9.03
C THR A 30 13.74 -15.49 9.26
N CYS A 31 12.72 -14.65 9.04
CA CYS A 31 12.80 -13.20 9.13
C CYS A 31 12.89 -12.74 10.59
N ALA A 32 12.03 -13.30 11.45
CA ALA A 32 11.88 -12.91 12.85
C ALA A 32 13.09 -13.23 13.73
N ARG A 33 14.06 -14.03 13.24
CA ARG A 33 15.34 -14.27 13.93
C ARG A 33 16.23 -13.01 14.00
N CYS A 34 16.08 -12.10 13.04
CA CYS A 34 16.85 -10.85 12.96
C CYS A 34 15.93 -9.62 13.05
N HIS A 35 14.71 -9.71 12.52
CA HIS A 35 13.69 -8.66 12.60
C HIS A 35 12.76 -8.90 13.79
N ASP A 36 13.31 -8.85 14.99
CA ASP A 36 12.58 -9.03 16.24
C ASP A 36 12.05 -7.69 16.81
N GLU A 37 11.46 -7.71 18.00
CA GLU A 37 10.96 -6.52 18.69
C GLU A 37 12.03 -5.50 19.08
N THR A 38 13.31 -5.90 19.04
CA THR A 38 14.47 -5.04 19.35
C THR A 38 15.11 -4.45 18.10
N SER A 39 14.67 -4.88 16.90
CA SER A 39 15.14 -4.30 15.65
C SER A 39 14.83 -2.81 15.56
N GLU A 40 15.70 -2.06 14.89
CA GLU A 40 15.55 -0.60 14.67
C GLU A 40 14.21 -0.26 14.01
N PHE A 41 13.72 -1.16 13.17
CA PHE A 41 12.41 -1.08 12.51
C PHE A 41 11.57 -2.30 12.92
N PRO A 42 10.84 -2.24 14.05
CA PRO A 42 10.11 -3.38 14.58
C PRO A 42 8.93 -3.74 13.67
N VAL A 43 9.03 -4.89 13.01
CA VAL A 43 8.01 -5.37 12.05
C VAL A 43 6.95 -6.29 12.67
N LEU A 44 7.20 -6.80 13.89
CA LEU A 44 6.40 -7.87 14.51
C LEU A 44 4.98 -7.45 14.92
N GLU A 45 4.65 -6.16 14.93
CA GLU A 45 3.26 -5.74 15.16
C GLU A 45 2.31 -6.19 14.03
N ILE A 46 2.83 -6.57 12.86
CA ILE A 46 2.03 -7.16 11.77
C ILE A 46 1.28 -8.41 12.19
N PHE A 47 1.83 -9.21 13.11
CA PHE A 47 1.15 -10.40 13.65
C PHE A 47 -0.13 -10.05 14.43
N ARG A 48 -0.33 -8.77 14.76
CA ARG A 48 -1.51 -8.28 15.47
C ARG A 48 -2.50 -7.57 14.55
N THR A 49 -2.22 -7.51 13.24
CA THR A 49 -3.12 -6.96 12.23
C THR A 49 -3.91 -8.07 11.54
N PRO A 50 -4.93 -7.75 10.73
CA PRO A 50 -5.62 -8.75 9.91
C PRO A 50 -4.69 -9.49 8.94
N HIS A 51 -3.66 -8.83 8.39
CA HIS A 51 -2.73 -9.46 7.45
C HIS A 51 -1.89 -10.57 8.09
N GLY A 52 -1.57 -10.46 9.39
CA GLY A 52 -0.79 -11.43 10.15
C GLY A 52 -1.53 -12.71 10.56
N ARG A 53 -2.82 -12.86 10.21
CA ARG A 53 -3.66 -13.96 10.70
C ARG A 53 -3.53 -15.24 9.85
N ALA A 54 -2.55 -16.07 10.18
CA ALA A 54 -2.30 -17.34 9.47
C ALA A 54 -3.51 -18.30 9.35
N ALA A 55 -4.49 -18.20 10.25
CA ALA A 55 -5.70 -19.03 10.21
C ALA A 55 -6.73 -18.61 9.14
N ASP A 56 -6.62 -17.41 8.56
CA ASP A 56 -7.51 -16.93 7.50
C ASP A 56 -6.81 -17.05 6.15
N ALA A 57 -7.30 -17.96 5.30
CA ALA A 57 -6.75 -18.29 3.99
C ALA A 57 -6.67 -17.10 3.02
N ARG A 58 -7.40 -16.01 3.27
CA ARG A 58 -7.37 -14.79 2.45
C ARG A 58 -6.21 -13.87 2.80
N THR A 59 -5.49 -14.17 3.88
CA THR A 59 -4.41 -13.31 4.37
C THR A 59 -3.06 -13.77 3.80
N PRO A 60 -2.11 -12.84 3.60
CA PRO A 60 -0.77 -13.22 3.16
C PRO A 60 -0.11 -14.24 4.10
N PHE A 61 -0.44 -14.22 5.40
CA PHE A 61 0.17 -15.09 6.39
C PHE A 61 -0.34 -16.53 6.39
N ALA A 62 -1.42 -16.82 5.67
CA ALA A 62 -1.81 -18.20 5.35
C ALA A 62 -0.98 -18.79 4.20
N GLY A 63 -0.22 -17.97 3.47
CA GLY A 63 0.66 -18.38 2.37
C GLY A 63 2.10 -17.94 2.60
N LEU A 64 2.61 -17.03 1.76
CA LEU A 64 4.01 -16.59 1.74
C LEU A 64 4.43 -15.68 2.90
N GLN A 65 3.49 -15.30 3.79
CA GLN A 65 3.76 -14.48 4.97
C GLN A 65 4.46 -13.17 4.60
N CYS A 66 5.63 -12.88 5.17
CA CYS A 66 6.42 -11.68 4.89
C CYS A 66 6.70 -11.54 3.38
N GLU A 67 7.01 -12.66 2.72
CA GLU A 67 7.40 -12.71 1.32
C GLU A 67 6.23 -12.49 0.35
N ALA A 68 4.98 -12.48 0.85
CA ALA A 68 3.82 -12.09 0.05
C ALA A 68 3.86 -10.60 -0.32
N CYS A 69 4.45 -9.77 0.53
CA CYS A 69 4.61 -8.33 0.29
C CYS A 69 6.04 -7.96 -0.10
N HIS A 70 7.01 -8.63 0.53
CA HIS A 70 8.42 -8.31 0.39
C HIS A 70 9.14 -9.14 -0.68
N GLY A 71 8.45 -10.08 -1.33
CA GLY A 71 9.06 -10.97 -2.32
C GLY A 71 10.02 -12.01 -1.70
N PRO A 72 10.69 -12.80 -2.54
CA PRO A 72 11.54 -13.91 -2.10
C PRO A 72 12.79 -13.41 -1.36
N GLY A 73 12.99 -13.89 -0.13
CA GLY A 73 14.06 -13.46 0.76
C GLY A 73 15.08 -14.54 1.13
N GLY A 74 15.10 -15.68 0.43
CA GLY A 74 16.03 -16.77 0.71
C GLY A 74 17.50 -16.34 0.69
N ASP A 75 17.91 -15.55 -0.30
CA ASP A 75 19.28 -15.03 -0.39
C ASP A 75 19.58 -13.95 0.66
N HIS A 76 18.58 -13.17 1.05
CA HIS A 76 18.72 -12.22 2.15
C HIS A 76 18.96 -12.94 3.48
N ALA A 77 18.32 -14.08 3.72
CA ALA A 77 18.40 -14.80 4.99
C ALA A 77 19.69 -15.62 5.19
N ARG A 78 20.53 -15.75 4.16
CA ARG A 78 21.73 -16.58 4.23
C ARG A 78 22.80 -15.99 5.15
N ASN A 79 23.70 -16.86 5.61
CA ASN A 79 24.91 -16.43 6.31
C ASN A 79 25.85 -15.74 5.33
N LEU A 80 26.28 -14.53 5.68
CA LEU A 80 27.22 -13.74 4.88
C LEU A 80 28.65 -14.17 5.22
N ARG A 81 29.52 -14.16 4.21
CA ARG A 81 30.97 -14.27 4.38
C ARG A 81 31.57 -12.87 4.50
N ASP A 82 32.82 -12.80 4.95
CA ASP A 82 33.54 -11.53 5.03
C ASP A 82 33.62 -10.86 3.64
N GLY A 83 33.10 -9.64 3.54
CA GLY A 83 33.02 -8.87 2.30
C GLY A 83 31.72 -9.04 1.50
N ASP A 84 30.84 -9.98 1.87
CA ASP A 84 29.52 -10.10 1.24
C ASP A 84 28.59 -8.95 1.68
N VAL A 85 27.81 -8.44 0.73
CA VAL A 85 26.71 -7.51 1.01
C VAL A 85 25.41 -8.31 1.06
N ARG A 86 24.61 -8.12 2.12
CA ARG A 86 23.28 -8.73 2.21
C ARG A 86 22.40 -8.17 1.09
N PRO A 87 21.81 -9.00 0.22
CA PRO A 87 20.85 -8.53 -0.75
C PRO A 87 19.71 -7.79 -0.06
N ALA A 88 19.28 -6.67 -0.64
CA ALA A 88 18.12 -5.94 -0.15
C ALA A 88 16.85 -6.75 -0.43
N ILE A 89 15.88 -6.61 0.47
CA ILE A 89 14.52 -7.11 0.29
C ILE A 89 13.67 -5.93 -0.18
N PRO A 90 12.76 -6.11 -1.17
CA PRO A 90 11.75 -5.10 -1.50
C PRO A 90 11.10 -4.51 -0.25
N TYR A 91 11.09 -3.19 -0.15
CA TYR A 91 10.56 -2.48 1.01
C TYR A 91 9.78 -1.25 0.53
N PHE A 92 8.91 -0.74 1.39
CA PHE A 92 8.03 0.38 1.08
C PHE A 92 8.55 1.62 1.79
N GLY A 93 8.64 2.73 1.06
CA GLY A 93 9.12 4.01 1.61
C GLY A 93 9.97 4.79 0.62
N GLU A 94 10.22 6.06 0.95
CA GLU A 94 10.82 7.07 0.05
C GLU A 94 12.20 6.70 -0.52
N GLN A 95 12.95 5.83 0.17
CA GLN A 95 14.29 5.41 -0.25
C GLN A 95 14.29 4.16 -1.15
N SER A 96 13.13 3.50 -1.28
CA SER A 96 13.01 2.31 -2.11
C SER A 96 13.24 2.66 -3.58
N PRO A 97 13.99 1.84 -4.34
CA PRO A 97 14.24 2.07 -5.75
C PRO A 97 13.05 1.69 -6.66
N ALA A 98 12.02 1.04 -6.13
CA ALA A 98 10.85 0.63 -6.89
C ALA A 98 9.88 1.80 -7.11
N SER A 99 9.11 1.73 -8.20
CA SER A 99 8.12 2.77 -8.53
C SER A 99 6.88 2.66 -7.64
N ALA A 100 6.10 3.75 -7.57
CA ALA A 100 4.81 3.72 -6.89
C ALA A 100 3.86 2.68 -7.51
N GLU A 101 3.90 2.50 -8.83
CA GLU A 101 3.16 1.45 -9.54
C GLU A 101 3.55 0.05 -9.04
N ASP A 102 4.85 -0.25 -8.96
CA ASP A 102 5.35 -1.55 -8.47
C ASP A 102 4.94 -1.81 -7.02
N HIS A 103 5.08 -0.80 -6.15
CA HIS A 103 4.65 -0.90 -4.75
C HIS A 103 3.14 -1.12 -4.63
N ASN A 104 2.34 -0.34 -5.37
CA ASN A 104 0.89 -0.45 -5.34
C ASN A 104 0.41 -1.79 -5.91
N ALA A 105 1.08 -2.35 -6.92
CA ALA A 105 0.75 -3.64 -7.51
C ALA A 105 0.77 -4.78 -6.48
N VAL A 106 1.69 -4.75 -5.51
CA VAL A 106 1.73 -5.72 -4.40
C VAL A 106 0.42 -5.72 -3.62
N CYS A 107 -0.05 -4.53 -3.25
CA CYS A 107 -1.29 -4.37 -2.50
C CYS A 107 -2.51 -4.71 -3.36
N LEU A 108 -2.56 -4.19 -4.59
CA LEU A 108 -3.68 -4.35 -5.51
C LEU A 108 -3.87 -5.81 -5.98
N GLY A 109 -2.81 -6.62 -5.97
CA GLY A 109 -2.93 -8.06 -6.22
C GLY A 109 -3.94 -8.77 -5.32
N CYS A 110 -4.21 -8.23 -4.13
CA CYS A 110 -5.28 -8.69 -3.24
C CYS A 110 -6.39 -7.64 -3.00
N HIS A 111 -6.06 -6.35 -2.98
CA HIS A 111 -6.96 -5.26 -2.58
C HIS A 111 -7.61 -4.51 -3.74
N GLN A 112 -7.50 -4.97 -4.99
CA GLN A 112 -8.13 -4.29 -6.13
C GLN A 112 -9.63 -4.02 -5.92
N GLN A 113 -10.36 -4.97 -5.31
CA GLN A 113 -11.78 -4.78 -5.01
C GLN A 113 -12.02 -3.78 -3.87
N ALA A 114 -11.10 -3.70 -2.90
CA ALA A 114 -11.21 -2.80 -1.75
C ALA A 114 -10.80 -1.36 -2.09
N ALA A 115 -9.76 -1.19 -2.93
CA ALA A 115 -9.41 0.10 -3.52
C ALA A 115 -10.54 0.61 -4.43
N GLY A 116 -11.24 -0.32 -5.10
CA GLY A 116 -12.38 -0.02 -5.94
C GLY A 116 -12.00 0.26 -7.38
N LEU A 117 -13.00 0.23 -8.26
CA LEU A 117 -12.81 0.36 -9.71
C LEU A 117 -12.26 1.72 -10.15
N LEU A 118 -12.29 2.72 -9.26
CA LEU A 118 -11.95 4.11 -9.56
C LEU A 118 -10.59 4.53 -9.02
N TRP A 119 -9.81 3.58 -8.49
CA TRP A 119 -8.41 3.83 -8.10
C TRP A 119 -7.53 4.18 -9.32
N PRO A 120 -7.54 3.40 -10.41
CA PRO A 120 -6.77 3.76 -11.61
C PRO A 120 -7.27 5.08 -12.19
N GLY A 121 -6.38 6.05 -12.41
CA GLY A 121 -6.74 7.39 -12.85
C GLY A 121 -7.37 8.27 -11.77
N SER A 122 -7.32 7.85 -10.50
CA SER A 122 -7.67 8.74 -9.39
C SER A 122 -6.59 9.78 -9.18
N ALA A 123 -6.95 10.93 -8.61
CA ALA A 123 -5.98 12.01 -8.36
C ALA A 123 -4.77 11.57 -7.51
N HIS A 124 -4.94 10.61 -6.59
CA HIS A 124 -3.83 10.08 -5.80
C HIS A 124 -2.94 9.12 -6.61
N GLU A 125 -3.54 8.25 -7.42
CA GLU A 125 -2.76 7.36 -8.28
C GLU A 125 -1.98 8.12 -9.36
N GLU A 126 -2.62 9.12 -10.00
CA GLU A 126 -1.96 10.02 -10.96
C GLU A 126 -0.86 10.90 -10.34
N SER A 127 -0.86 11.03 -9.01
CA SER A 127 0.17 11.75 -8.25
C SER A 127 1.24 10.83 -7.68
N ASP A 128 1.37 9.59 -8.20
CA ASP A 128 2.32 8.57 -7.73
C ASP A 128 2.21 8.27 -6.22
N THR A 129 1.01 8.43 -5.65
CA THR A 129 0.81 8.15 -4.23
C THR A 129 0.76 6.65 -4.00
N GLU A 130 1.63 6.17 -3.11
CA GLU A 130 1.67 4.77 -2.70
C GLU A 130 0.64 4.45 -1.62
N CYS A 131 0.13 3.23 -1.60
CA CYS A 131 -0.73 2.72 -0.51
C CYS A 131 -0.04 2.91 0.86
N SER A 132 1.27 2.62 0.91
CA SER A 132 2.14 2.72 2.09
C SER A 132 2.37 4.14 2.60
N SER A 133 2.10 5.16 1.80
CA SER A 133 2.19 6.56 2.24
C SER A 133 1.08 6.93 3.23
N CYS A 134 -0.07 6.25 3.14
CA CYS A 134 -1.22 6.46 4.00
C CYS A 134 -1.43 5.30 5.00
N HIS A 135 -1.33 4.07 4.51
CA HIS A 135 -1.58 2.86 5.29
C HIS A 135 -0.31 2.31 5.93
N GLN A 136 -0.39 1.98 7.22
CA GLN A 136 0.71 1.31 7.93
C GLN A 136 0.32 -0.10 8.36
N VAL A 137 1.09 -1.11 7.92
CA VAL A 137 0.82 -2.54 8.15
C VAL A 137 1.64 -3.15 9.29
N HIS A 138 2.76 -2.53 9.66
CA HIS A 138 3.60 -2.93 10.80
C HIS A 138 3.20 -2.21 12.11
N VAL A 139 1.92 -1.84 12.23
CA VAL A 139 1.36 -1.25 13.44
C VAL A 139 0.03 -1.90 13.77
N ARG A 140 -0.33 -1.97 15.05
CA ARG A 140 -1.58 -2.61 15.49
C ARG A 140 -2.83 -1.95 14.92
N LYS A 141 -2.79 -0.63 14.77
CA LYS A 141 -3.89 0.22 14.32
C LYS A 141 -3.34 1.17 13.29
N ASP A 142 -3.84 1.03 12.07
CA ASP A 142 -3.46 1.87 10.95
C ASP A 142 -3.94 3.31 11.16
N PRO A 143 -3.05 4.32 11.26
CA PRO A 143 -3.44 5.69 11.59
C PRO A 143 -4.48 6.30 10.67
N VAL A 144 -4.47 5.96 9.37
CA VAL A 144 -5.45 6.51 8.42
C VAL A 144 -6.86 5.92 8.63
N LEU A 145 -6.98 4.78 9.31
CA LEU A 145 -8.27 4.16 9.62
C LEU A 145 -8.86 4.63 10.95
N GLN A 146 -8.09 5.37 11.76
CA GLN A 146 -8.54 5.82 13.07
C GLN A 146 -9.06 7.25 13.01
N THR A 147 -10.27 7.48 13.53
CA THR A 147 -10.90 8.81 13.57
C THR A 147 -10.01 9.88 14.20
N ALA A 148 -9.28 9.51 15.25
CA ALA A 148 -8.42 10.42 15.99
C ALA A 148 -7.14 10.85 15.22
N THR A 149 -6.73 10.11 14.20
CA THR A 149 -5.43 10.35 13.51
C THR A 149 -5.54 10.50 12.00
N GLN A 150 -6.65 10.12 11.37
CA GLN A 150 -6.82 10.22 9.92
C GLN A 150 -6.58 11.64 9.40
N THR A 151 -7.08 12.65 10.12
CA THR A 151 -6.94 14.05 9.70
C THR A 151 -5.48 14.42 9.47
N GLU A 152 -4.56 14.07 10.38
CA GLU A 152 -3.14 14.41 10.24
C GLU A 152 -2.50 13.75 9.02
N VAL A 153 -2.79 12.45 8.77
CA VAL A 153 -2.29 11.75 7.56
C VAL A 153 -2.66 12.52 6.29
N CYS A 154 -3.88 13.02 6.19
CA CYS A 154 -4.33 13.76 5.01
C CYS A 154 -3.67 15.15 4.93
N VAL A 155 -3.59 15.88 6.04
CA VAL A 155 -3.11 17.27 6.04
C VAL A 155 -1.58 17.41 6.04
N ASP A 156 -0.84 16.30 6.06
CA ASP A 156 0.60 16.29 5.79
C ASP A 156 0.90 16.70 4.35
N CYS A 157 0.04 16.33 3.40
CA CYS A 157 0.13 16.78 2.00
C CYS A 157 -0.89 17.89 1.69
N HIS A 158 -2.12 17.81 2.21
CA HIS A 158 -3.17 18.80 1.95
C HIS A 158 -3.04 20.05 2.84
N LEU A 159 -1.94 20.79 2.67
CA LEU A 159 -1.55 21.92 3.52
C LEU A 159 -2.58 23.05 3.58
N ALA A 160 -3.31 23.31 2.49
CA ALA A 160 -4.41 24.27 2.50
C ALA A 160 -5.52 23.84 3.48
N MET A 161 -5.85 22.55 3.49
CA MET A 161 -6.84 22.00 4.41
C MET A 161 -6.34 22.05 5.87
N ARG A 162 -5.03 21.89 6.10
CA ARG A 162 -4.40 22.06 7.44
C ARG A 162 -4.74 23.42 8.04
N ALA A 163 -4.74 24.48 7.24
CA ALA A 163 -5.12 25.83 7.66
C ALA A 163 -6.64 25.98 7.79
N ASP A 164 -7.41 25.46 6.82
CA ASP A 164 -8.86 25.62 6.79
C ASP A 164 -9.57 24.99 7.98
N ILE A 165 -9.15 23.80 8.42
CA ILE A 165 -9.77 23.12 9.57
C ILE A 165 -9.58 23.89 10.90
N GLN A 166 -8.65 24.85 10.95
CA GLN A 166 -8.41 25.68 12.14
C GLN A 166 -9.31 26.91 12.22
N LYS A 167 -10.09 27.20 11.16
CA LYS A 167 -11.03 28.32 11.17
C LYS A 167 -12.11 28.15 12.26
N PRO A 168 -12.77 29.24 12.69
CA PRO A 168 -13.75 29.18 13.79
C PRO A 168 -14.96 28.29 13.52
N PHE A 169 -15.42 28.24 12.26
CA PHE A 169 -16.59 27.47 11.85
C PHE A 169 -16.17 26.44 10.83
N THR A 170 -15.98 25.21 11.31
CA THR A 170 -15.58 24.07 10.51
C THR A 170 -16.31 22.84 11.00
N HIS A 171 -16.38 21.85 10.12
CA HIS A 171 -16.64 20.46 10.50
C HIS A 171 -15.62 20.00 11.57
N PRO A 172 -16.01 19.25 12.62
CA PRO A 172 -15.16 18.92 13.77
C PRO A 172 -14.02 17.90 13.49
N LEU A 173 -13.32 18.04 12.38
CA LEU A 173 -12.17 17.24 11.94
C LEU A 173 -10.99 17.34 12.91
N ARG A 174 -10.71 18.56 13.42
CA ARG A 174 -9.58 18.82 14.33
C ARG A 174 -9.74 18.22 15.73
N HIS A 175 -10.97 17.85 16.11
CA HIS A 175 -11.27 17.23 17.40
C HIS A 175 -11.43 15.71 17.27
N GLY A 176 -11.24 15.13 16.07
CA GLY A 176 -11.39 13.70 15.83
C GLY A 176 -12.82 13.19 15.99
N GLU A 177 -13.82 14.05 15.81
CA GLU A 177 -15.25 13.66 15.85
C GLU A 177 -15.77 13.26 14.46
N MET A 178 -15.06 13.64 13.41
CA MET A 178 -15.29 13.24 12.04
C MET A 178 -13.98 13.19 11.27
N THR A 179 -14.02 12.67 10.05
CA THR A 179 -12.82 12.44 9.24
C THR A 179 -12.98 12.94 7.80
N CYS A 180 -11.88 13.10 7.08
CA CYS A 180 -11.89 13.42 5.65
C CYS A 180 -12.68 12.38 4.85
N SER A 181 -12.52 11.11 5.20
CA SER A 181 -13.25 9.97 4.64
C SER A 181 -14.72 9.90 5.08
N SER A 182 -15.25 10.90 5.77
CA SER A 182 -16.70 11.02 5.98
C SER A 182 -17.40 11.62 4.75
N CYS A 183 -16.65 12.37 3.94
CA CYS A 183 -17.14 13.02 2.72
C CYS A 183 -16.40 12.58 1.46
N HIS A 184 -15.10 12.25 1.55
CA HIS A 184 -14.26 11.90 0.41
C HIS A 184 -13.96 10.40 0.32
N SER A 185 -13.70 9.92 -0.89
CA SER A 185 -13.19 8.59 -1.22
C SER A 185 -11.73 8.74 -1.67
N PRO A 186 -10.75 8.52 -0.79
CA PRO A 186 -9.33 8.72 -1.11
C PRO A 186 -8.82 7.75 -2.18
N HIS A 187 -9.56 6.66 -2.46
CA HIS A 187 -9.21 5.71 -3.51
C HIS A 187 -9.90 6.00 -4.85
N GLY A 188 -10.56 7.15 -5.01
CA GLY A 188 -11.26 7.50 -6.24
C GLY A 188 -12.78 7.56 -6.08
N SER A 189 -13.41 8.42 -6.86
CA SER A 189 -14.87 8.53 -7.02
C SER A 189 -15.19 9.13 -8.38
N SER A 190 -16.39 8.85 -8.89
CA SER A 190 -16.90 9.41 -10.14
C SER A 190 -17.44 10.84 -9.97
N SER A 191 -17.59 11.30 -8.74
CA SER A 191 -18.01 12.66 -8.42
C SER A 191 -16.82 13.61 -8.36
N GLU A 192 -17.07 14.89 -8.62
CA GLU A 192 -16.08 15.95 -8.42
C GLU A 192 -15.48 15.90 -7.00
N HIS A 193 -14.21 16.31 -6.89
CA HIS A 193 -13.46 16.35 -5.62
C HIS A 193 -13.47 15.04 -4.82
N LEU A 194 -13.61 13.90 -5.51
CA LEU A 194 -13.60 12.57 -4.90
C LEU A 194 -14.68 12.38 -3.82
N LEU A 195 -15.83 13.04 -3.91
CA LEU A 195 -16.90 12.86 -2.92
C LEU A 195 -17.44 11.42 -2.88
N GLN A 196 -17.95 10.97 -1.73
CA GLN A 196 -18.51 9.63 -1.60
C GLN A 196 -19.89 9.46 -2.22
N LYS A 197 -20.61 10.56 -2.46
CA LYS A 197 -21.92 10.58 -3.11
C LYS A 197 -21.80 11.23 -4.48
N ALA A 198 -22.84 11.04 -5.28
CA ALA A 198 -22.85 11.47 -6.67
C ALA A 198 -22.54 12.95 -6.88
N ASP A 199 -22.87 13.81 -5.91
CA ASP A 199 -22.62 15.24 -5.95
C ASP A 199 -22.46 15.83 -4.54
N LEU A 200 -22.15 17.14 -4.50
CA LEU A 200 -21.98 17.91 -3.27
C LEU A 200 -23.20 17.86 -2.36
N ASN A 201 -24.40 18.11 -2.91
CA ASN A 201 -25.63 18.19 -2.13
C ASN A 201 -25.95 16.83 -1.50
N GLN A 202 -25.84 15.75 -2.26
CA GLN A 202 -26.07 14.40 -1.73
C GLN A 202 -25.09 14.02 -0.65
N THR A 203 -23.84 14.48 -0.73
CA THR A 203 -22.84 14.27 0.33
C THR A 203 -23.25 15.01 1.59
N CYS A 204 -23.61 16.29 1.48
CA CYS A 204 -24.06 17.10 2.62
C CYS A 204 -25.32 16.50 3.30
N PHE A 205 -26.28 16.01 2.49
CA PHE A 205 -27.54 15.45 2.98
C PHE A 205 -27.41 14.09 3.67
N THR A 206 -26.22 13.49 3.69
CA THR A 206 -25.96 12.28 4.49
C THR A 206 -26.12 12.56 5.99
N CYS A 207 -25.78 13.77 6.43
CA CYS A 207 -25.92 14.21 7.81
C CYS A 207 -26.93 15.36 7.95
N HIS A 208 -26.94 16.31 7.01
CA HIS A 208 -27.85 17.46 7.00
C HIS A 208 -29.14 17.16 6.24
N ALA A 209 -29.82 16.08 6.61
CA ALA A 209 -31.04 15.63 5.94
C ALA A 209 -32.17 16.67 5.99
N ASP A 210 -32.18 17.53 7.02
CA ASP A 210 -33.12 18.64 7.18
C ASP A 210 -32.99 19.71 6.07
N LYS A 211 -31.84 19.75 5.39
CA LYS A 211 -31.59 20.66 4.25
C LYS A 211 -31.96 20.06 2.90
N ARG A 212 -32.40 18.79 2.87
CA ARG A 212 -32.81 18.13 1.63
C ARG A 212 -34.21 18.59 1.26
N GLY A 213 -34.30 19.39 0.21
CA GLY A 213 -35.56 19.85 -0.37
C GLY A 213 -36.36 18.72 -1.07
N PRO A 214 -37.48 19.08 -1.70
CA PRO A 214 -38.00 20.44 -1.87
C PRO A 214 -38.61 21.01 -0.58
N HIS A 215 -38.31 22.28 -0.28
CA HIS A 215 -38.99 23.05 0.77
C HIS A 215 -39.98 24.01 0.11
N LEU A 216 -41.15 24.18 0.72
CA LEU A 216 -42.12 25.19 0.31
C LEU A 216 -41.69 26.54 0.91
N TRP A 217 -41.57 27.57 0.07
CA TRP A 217 -41.23 28.94 0.50
C TRP A 217 -42.53 29.76 0.52
N GLU A 218 -43.12 29.92 1.71
CA GLU A 218 -44.28 30.82 1.95
C GLU A 218 -43.83 32.14 2.58
#